data_AF-A0A6G9Z1E9-F1
#
_entry.id   AF-A0A6G9Z1E9-F1
#
_cell.length_a   1.000
_cell.length_b   1.000
_cell.length_c   1.000
_cell.angle_alpha   90.00
_cell.angle_beta   90.00
_cell.angle_gamma   90.00
#
_symmetry.space_group_name_H-M   'P 1'
#
loop_
_entity.id
_entity.type
_entity.pdbx_description
1 polymer ?
#
loop_
_entity_poly.entity_id
_entity_poly.type
_entity_poly.pdbx_seq_one_letter_code
_entity_poly.pdbx_strand_id
1 'polypeptide(L)'
;MIAMSWMDLRVHSYDGIEAEYVAAHGTEYGSWIPAYITVELGKDHAAMMGLSIEDARVLLERLTRILMLHDSVEHLAAEKAVA
;
A
#
# COMPACT_ATOMS: atom_id res chain seq x y z
N MET A 1 12.96 10.37 22.75
CA MET A 1 12.80 9.01 22.22
C MET A 1 11.51 9.01 21.42
N ILE A 2 11.58 8.92 20.09
CA ILE A 2 10.37 8.77 19.27
C ILE A 2 10.04 7.29 19.31
N ALA A 3 8.94 6.92 19.95
CA ALA A 3 8.43 5.55 19.88
C ALA A 3 8.00 5.31 18.42
N MET A 4 8.78 4.54 17.66
CA MET A 4 8.32 4.07 16.35
C MET A 4 7.30 2.96 16.58
N SER A 5 6.05 3.20 16.19
CA SER A 5 5.09 2.12 15.98
C SER A 5 5.37 1.46 14.64
N TRP A 6 5.36 0.14 14.62
CA TRP A 6 5.37 -0.66 13.38
C TRP A 6 4.11 -1.52 13.33
N MET A 7 3.67 -1.82 12.12
CA MET A 7 2.57 -2.73 11.83
C MET A 7 3.10 -3.78 10.86
N ASP A 8 2.82 -5.06 11.13
CA ASP A 8 3.14 -6.19 10.26
C ASP A 8 1.85 -6.94 9.94
N LEU A 9 1.64 -7.17 8.66
CA LEU A 9 0.46 -7.81 8.11
C LEU A 9 0.96 -8.97 7.25
N ARG A 10 0.66 -10.20 7.66
CA ARG A 10 1.10 -11.42 6.96
C ARG A 10 -0.09 -12.16 6.40
N VAL A 11 -0.01 -12.48 5.11
CA VAL A 11 -1.02 -13.27 4.40
C VAL A 11 -0.35 -14.52 3.85
N HIS A 12 -0.89 -15.69 4.18
CA HIS A 12 -0.32 -16.98 3.82
C HIS A 12 -0.79 -17.52 2.47
N SER A 13 -1.81 -16.89 1.86
CA SER A 13 -2.33 -17.20 0.53
C SER A 13 -2.33 -15.91 -0.30
N TYR A 14 -1.21 -15.65 -0.98
CA TYR A 14 -1.11 -14.49 -1.85
C TYR A 14 -1.82 -14.76 -3.17
N ASP A 15 -2.92 -14.03 -3.40
CA ASP A 15 -3.69 -14.05 -4.65
C ASP A 15 -3.62 -12.70 -5.40
N GLY A 16 -2.80 -11.76 -4.93
CA GLY A 16 -2.66 -10.42 -5.51
C GLY A 16 -2.80 -9.29 -4.49
N ILE A 17 -2.80 -8.07 -5.01
CA ILE A 17 -3.08 -6.83 -4.29
C ILE A 17 -4.20 -6.12 -5.03
N GLU A 18 -5.29 -5.81 -4.34
CA GLU A 18 -6.39 -5.02 -4.88
C GLU A 18 -6.52 -3.70 -4.12
N ALA A 19 -7.01 -2.66 -4.80
CA ALA A 19 -7.27 -1.37 -4.18
C ALA A 19 -8.62 -0.82 -4.64
N GLU A 20 -9.46 -0.39 -3.70
CA GLU A 20 -10.80 0.14 -3.96
C GLU A 20 -11.00 1.50 -3.29
N TYR A 21 -11.74 2.39 -3.96
CA TYR A 21 -12.15 3.67 -3.40
C TYR A 21 -13.46 3.52 -2.63
N VAL A 22 -13.44 3.91 -1.36
CA VAL A 22 -14.64 3.97 -0.52
C VAL A 22 -15.04 5.43 -0.32
N ALA A 23 -16.23 5.77 -0.81
CA ALA A 23 -16.79 7.10 -0.62
C ALA A 23 -17.07 7.39 0.86
N ALA A 24 -17.06 8.67 1.23
CA ALA A 24 -17.39 9.10 2.59
C ALA A 24 -18.83 8.67 2.94
N HIS A 25 -19.01 8.10 4.14
CA HIS A 25 -20.29 7.55 4.56
C HIS A 25 -20.48 7.66 6.07
N GLY A 26 -21.75 7.67 6.50
CA GLY A 26 -22.11 7.53 7.90
C GLY A 26 -22.15 6.05 8.31
N THR A 27 -21.87 5.78 9.59
CA THR A 27 -22.05 4.46 10.18
C THR A 27 -23.41 4.36 10.86
N GLU A 28 -23.88 3.13 11.08
CA GLU A 28 -25.10 2.84 11.85
C GLU A 28 -25.02 3.37 13.30
N TYR A 29 -23.81 3.65 13.79
CA TYR A 29 -23.53 4.20 15.12
C TYR A 29 -23.39 5.73 15.13
N GLY A 30 -23.74 6.41 14.04
CA GLY A 30 -23.75 7.88 13.94
C GLY A 30 -22.36 8.52 13.77
N SER A 31 -21.31 7.72 13.53
CA SER A 31 -19.99 8.25 13.18
C SER A 31 -19.92 8.56 11.69
N TRP A 32 -19.14 9.57 11.30
CA TRP A 32 -18.87 9.87 9.90
C TRP A 32 -17.46 9.41 9.53
N ILE A 33 -17.35 8.56 8.51
CA ILE A 33 -16.08 8.08 7.98
C ILE A 33 -15.75 8.87 6.71
N PRO A 34 -14.64 9.63 6.67
CA PRO A 34 -14.17 10.29 5.45
C PRO A 34 -13.87 9.28 4.34
N ALA A 35 -13.80 9.72 3.08
CA ALA A 35 -13.43 8.84 1.98
C ALA A 35 -12.00 8.30 2.15
N TYR A 36 -11.77 7.06 1.73
CA TYR A 36 -10.49 6.37 1.88
C TYR A 36 -10.28 5.34 0.78
N ILE A 37 -9.06 4.82 0.66
CA ILE A 37 -8.72 3.69 -0.20
C ILE A 37 -8.54 2.46 0.66
N THR A 38 -9.21 1.35 0.35
CA THR A 38 -8.88 0.04 0.90
C THR A 38 -7.79 -0.59 0.04
N VAL A 39 -6.79 -1.19 0.68
CA VAL A 39 -5.81 -2.06 0.03
C VAL A 39 -5.97 -3.45 0.62
N GLU A 40 -6.21 -4.43 -0.23
CA GLU A 40 -6.48 -5.81 0.15
C GLU A 40 -5.36 -6.73 -0.29
N LEU A 41 -4.90 -7.56 0.64
CA LEU A 41 -3.88 -8.57 0.43
C LEU A 41 -4.53 -9.96 0.55
N GLY A 42 -4.71 -10.63 -0.57
CA GLY A 42 -5.37 -11.95 -0.63
C GLY A 42 -6.90 -11.89 -0.73
N LYS A 43 -7.53 -13.07 -0.87
CA LYS A 43 -8.99 -13.20 -1.04
C LYS A 43 -9.77 -12.88 0.23
N ASP A 44 -11.04 -12.52 0.03
CA ASP A 44 -12.08 -12.41 1.06
C ASP A 44 -11.75 -11.42 2.19
N HIS A 45 -11.07 -10.32 1.88
CA HIS A 45 -10.70 -9.28 2.85
C HIS A 45 -9.85 -9.79 4.03
N ALA A 46 -9.15 -10.93 3.86
CA ALA A 46 -8.41 -11.59 4.94
C ALA A 46 -7.36 -10.67 5.60
N ALA A 47 -6.80 -9.74 4.82
CA ALA A 47 -5.94 -8.70 5.34
C ALA A 47 -6.14 -7.42 4.51
N MET A 48 -6.73 -6.40 5.14
CA MET A 48 -7.01 -5.12 4.50
C MET A 48 -6.42 -3.96 5.30
N MET A 49 -6.04 -2.91 4.58
CA MET A 49 -5.58 -1.64 5.15
C MET A 49 -6.38 -0.50 4.55
N GLY A 50 -6.99 0.32 5.40
CA GLY A 50 -7.58 1.59 4.98
C GLY A 50 -6.53 2.71 4.98
N LEU A 51 -6.40 3.42 3.87
CA LEU A 51 -5.54 4.58 3.70
C LEU A 51 -6.39 5.83 3.48
N SER A 52 -6.11 6.89 4.23
CA SER A 52 -6.67 8.21 3.89
C SER A 52 -6.25 8.59 2.46
N ILE A 53 -7.04 9.44 1.79
CA ILE A 53 -6.69 9.89 0.44
C ILE A 53 -5.33 10.61 0.42
N GLU A 54 -4.98 11.31 1.49
CA GLU A 54 -3.70 12.01 1.63
C GLU A 54 -2.54 11.02 1.77
N ASP A 55 -2.68 10.03 2.64
CA ASP A 55 -1.64 9.00 2.82
C ASP A 55 -1.49 8.14 1.57
N ALA A 56 -2.58 7.83 0.87
CA ALA A 56 -2.54 7.10 -0.39
C ALA A 56 -1.73 7.85 -1.46
N ARG A 57 -1.85 9.19 -1.54
CA ARG A 57 -1.03 10.01 -2.44
C ARG A 57 0.45 10.00 -2.04
N VAL A 58 0.74 10.17 -0.76
CA VAL A 58 2.12 10.11 -0.24
C VAL A 58 2.75 8.74 -0.52
N LEU A 59 1.98 7.67 -0.34
CA LEU A 59 2.42 6.32 -0.64
C LEU A 59 2.70 6.14 -2.13
N LEU A 60 1.81 6.60 -3.01
CA LEU A 60 1.99 6.52 -4.47
C LEU A 60 3.30 7.21 -4.92
N GLU A 61 3.53 8.44 -4.46
CA GLU A 61 4.74 9.20 -4.80
C GLU A 61 6.01 8.48 -4.34
N ARG A 62 6.02 7.99 -3.09
CA ARG A 62 7.17 7.28 -2.53
C ARG A 62 7.41 5.95 -3.22
N LEU A 63 6.36 5.17 -3.45
CA LEU A 63 6.44 3.86 -4.07
C LEU A 63 6.96 3.96 -5.51
N THR A 64 6.44 4.91 -6.28
CA THR A 64 6.92 5.17 -7.66
C THR A 64 8.43 5.46 -7.66
N ARG A 65 8.89 6.32 -6.75
CA ARG A 65 10.31 6.65 -6.64
C ARG A 65 11.17 5.45 -6.25
N ILE A 66 10.71 4.62 -5.32
CA ILE A 66 11.43 3.41 -4.88
C ILE A 66 11.56 2.43 -6.05
N LEU A 67 10.48 2.20 -6.80
CA LEU A 67 10.49 1.30 -7.95
C LEU A 67 11.45 1.80 -9.04
N MET A 68 11.42 3.09 -9.40
CA MET A 68 12.36 3.66 -10.36
C MET A 68 13.83 3.48 -9.95
N LEU A 69 14.13 3.63 -8.66
CA LEU A 69 15.48 3.42 -8.13
C LEU A 69 15.88 1.94 -8.21
N HIS A 70 14.96 1.03 -7.89
CA HIS A 70 15.19 -0.41 -8.02
C HIS A 70 15.49 -0.79 -9.47
N ASP A 71 14.66 -0.36 -10.42
CA ASP A 71 14.81 -0.69 -11.84
C ASP A 71 16.15 -0.18 -12.39
N SER A 72 16.59 1.00 -11.96
CA SER A 72 17.89 1.57 -12.34
C SER A 72 19.06 0.71 -11.83
N VAL A 73 18.95 0.18 -10.61
CA VAL A 73 19.96 -0.72 -10.02
C VAL A 73 20.01 -2.05 -10.77
N GLU A 74 18.84 -2.65 -11.08
CA GLU A 74 18.77 -3.89 -11.83
C GLU A 74 19.32 -3.73 -13.25
N HIS A 75 19.02 -2.61 -13.90
CA HIS A 75 19.56 -2.32 -15.22
C HIS A 75 21.09 -2.25 -15.21
N LEU A 76 21.68 -1.53 -14.26
CA LEU A 76 23.13 -1.44 -14.12
C LEU A 76 23.77 -2.80 -13.78
N ALA A 77 23.09 -3.63 -12.97
CA ALA A 77 23.56 -4.98 -12.66
C ALA A 77 23.58 -5.86 -13.91
N ALA A 78 22.54 -5.78 -14.75
CA ALA A 78 22.46 -6.50 -16.01
C ALA A 78 23.56 -6.07 -17.00
N GLU A 79 23.84 -4.78 -17.14
CA GLU A 79 24.92 -4.27 -18.00
C GLU A 79 26.30 -4.81 -17.56
N LYS A 80 26.57 -4.83 -16.26
CA LYS A 80 27.84 -5.34 -15.70
C LYS A 80 27.98 -6.86 -15.82
N ALA A 81 26.89 -7.60 -15.91
CA ALA A 81 26.93 -9.06 -16.04
C ALA A 81 27.30 -9.52 -17.47
N VAL A 82 27.15 -8.63 -18.47
CA VAL A 82 27.44 -8.91 -19.88
C VAL A 82 28.82 -8.37 -20.31
N ALA A 83 29.45 -7.53 -19.49
CA ALA A 83 30.80 -6.97 -19.69
C ALA A 83 31.89 -7.85 -19.04
#